data_AF-A0A8T5HCL3-F1
#
_entry.id   AF-A0A8T5HCL3-F1
#
_cell.length_a   1.000
_cell.length_b   1.000
_cell.length_c   1.000
_cell.angle_alpha   90.00
_cell.angle_beta   90.00
_cell.angle_gamma   90.00
#
_symmetry.space_group_name_H-M   'P 1'
#
loop_
_entity.id
_entity.type
_entity.pdbx_description
1 polymer ?
#
loop_
_entity_poly.entity_id
_entity_poly.type
_entity_poly.pdbx_seq_one_letter_code
_entity_poly.pdbx_strand_id
1 'polypeptide(L)'
;MAFLKKLGIWIISILLSICIFTLIFGTFTNIDIKEAFGDIYGYADKDAQENLNNKISFYCDKITDMQTQADSLDVSLEELLKQSGSRGEESEQTMMLVKVCNNFNDPSIPKREFFISFMDIMSGGMPETDKLLEDKNSPLADSPITAIYTKIKNIWKPFKISLPILVLILFGVLFLFFMHEPKEYLRYVAKMFLRTGIWLVIPFLILLIWTTISPINTTPLMETMSQALPSEDGSMPSGSPDLDMGKVFFMMLPIMIKQIYPLVVFLIGVFLILIGVAGLLGVKFMNKPSSEKK
;
A
#
# COMPACT_ATOMS: atom_id res chain seq x y z
N MET A 1 -6.07 47.61 -9.22
CA MET A 1 -6.29 46.56 -10.25
C MET A 1 -5.13 45.56 -10.37
N ALA A 2 -3.86 45.99 -10.38
CA ALA A 2 -2.70 45.09 -10.51
C ALA A 2 -2.56 44.03 -9.37
N PHE A 3 -2.94 44.38 -8.14
CA PHE A 3 -2.90 43.46 -7.00
C PHE A 3 -3.88 42.29 -7.15
N LEU A 4 -5.12 42.55 -7.58
CA LEU A 4 -6.15 41.53 -7.77
C LEU A 4 -5.79 40.54 -8.89
N LYS A 5 -5.17 41.02 -9.98
CA LYS A 5 -4.64 40.15 -11.05
C LYS A 5 -3.57 39.20 -10.52
N LYS A 6 -2.58 39.71 -9.77
CA LYS A 6 -1.51 38.91 -9.18
C LYS A 6 -2.04 37.88 -8.17
N LEU A 7 -2.99 38.28 -7.34
CA LEU A 7 -3.63 37.40 -6.36
C LEU A 7 -4.44 36.30 -7.03
N GLY A 8 -5.19 36.61 -8.08
CA GLY A 8 -5.96 35.62 -8.86
C GLY A 8 -5.06 34.56 -9.50
N ILE A 9 -3.97 34.97 -10.16
CA ILE A 9 -2.99 34.04 -10.75
C ILE A 9 -2.36 33.16 -9.66
N TRP A 10 -2.03 33.73 -8.50
CA TRP A 10 -1.46 32.98 -7.39
C TRP A 10 -2.41 31.92 -6.83
N ILE A 11 -3.69 32.27 -6.64
CA ILE A 11 -4.73 31.33 -6.17
C ILE A 11 -4.95 30.21 -7.18
N ILE A 12 -5.14 30.55 -8.46
CA ILE A 12 -5.30 29.56 -9.55
C ILE A 12 -4.09 28.64 -9.59
N SER A 13 -2.89 29.19 -9.39
CA SER A 13 -1.67 28.40 -9.42
C SER A 13 -1.59 27.39 -8.27
N ILE A 14 -2.04 27.77 -7.08
CA ILE A 14 -2.08 26.87 -5.93
C ILE A 14 -3.15 25.80 -6.13
N LEU A 15 -4.34 26.19 -6.57
CA LEU A 15 -5.43 25.26 -6.84
C LEU A 15 -5.03 24.21 -7.88
N LEU A 16 -4.37 24.61 -8.97
CA LEU A 16 -3.91 23.67 -9.99
C LEU A 16 -2.85 22.72 -9.42
N SER A 17 -1.89 23.22 -8.63
CA SER A 17 -0.89 22.37 -7.99
C SER A 17 -1.52 21.34 -7.06
N ILE A 18 -2.53 21.75 -6.27
CA ILE A 18 -3.27 20.83 -5.39
C ILE A 18 -4.02 19.81 -6.23
N CYS A 19 -4.72 20.23 -7.30
CA CYS A 19 -5.49 19.32 -8.15
C CYS A 19 -4.60 18.30 -8.87
N ILE A 20 -3.44 18.73 -9.38
CA ILE A 20 -2.46 17.83 -10.02
C ILE A 20 -1.91 16.85 -8.98
N PHE A 21 -1.55 17.33 -7.79
CA PHE A 21 -1.10 16.48 -6.70
C PHE A 21 -2.16 15.42 -6.35
N THR A 22 -3.42 15.83 -6.19
CA THR A 22 -4.54 14.92 -5.93
C THR A 22 -4.80 13.98 -7.10
N LEU A 23 -4.66 14.41 -8.36
CA LEU A 23 -4.79 13.49 -9.50
C LEU A 23 -3.72 12.40 -9.47
N ILE A 24 -2.46 12.80 -9.30
CA ILE A 24 -1.32 11.89 -9.22
C ILE A 24 -1.53 10.92 -8.05
N PHE A 25 -1.80 11.43 -6.86
CA PHE A 25 -2.00 10.59 -5.68
C PHE A 25 -3.20 9.65 -5.86
N GLY A 26 -4.29 10.11 -6.49
CA GLY A 26 -5.49 9.32 -6.76
C GLY A 26 -5.31 8.19 -7.75
N THR A 27 -4.38 8.34 -8.69
CA THR A 27 -4.00 7.23 -9.57
C THR A 27 -3.25 6.13 -8.81
N PHE A 28 -2.62 6.46 -7.68
CA PHE A 28 -1.87 5.52 -6.84
C PHE A 28 -2.65 5.00 -5.63
N THR A 29 -3.85 5.49 -5.34
CA THR A 29 -4.70 4.92 -4.26
C THR A 29 -5.29 3.54 -4.58
N ASN A 30 -5.08 3.03 -5.80
CA ASN A 30 -5.54 1.72 -6.26
C ASN A 30 -4.49 0.60 -6.06
N ILE A 31 -3.51 0.81 -5.18
CA ILE A 31 -2.49 -0.19 -4.89
C ILE A 31 -3.13 -1.33 -4.10
N ASP A 32 -2.97 -2.55 -4.62
CA ASP A 32 -3.42 -3.75 -3.94
C ASP A 32 -2.54 -3.96 -2.71
N ILE A 33 -3.15 -3.77 -1.54
CA ILE A 33 -2.50 -3.96 -0.25
C ILE A 33 -1.95 -5.39 -0.14
N LYS A 34 -2.57 -6.38 -0.79
CA LYS A 34 -2.07 -7.77 -0.82
C LYS A 34 -0.66 -7.87 -1.38
N GLU A 35 -0.32 -7.01 -2.34
CA GLU A 35 1.02 -6.97 -2.94
C GLU A 35 2.07 -6.40 -1.97
N ALA A 36 1.67 -5.56 -1.00
CA ALA A 36 2.51 -5.11 0.11
C ALA A 36 2.81 -6.24 1.10
N PHE A 37 1.85 -7.12 1.32
CA PHE A 37 2.00 -8.25 2.24
C PHE A 37 2.95 -9.33 1.70
N GLY A 38 3.04 -9.51 0.38
CA GLY A 38 3.98 -10.46 -0.22
C GLY A 38 5.46 -10.18 0.09
N ASP A 39 5.83 -8.91 0.29
CA ASP A 39 7.22 -8.52 0.51
C ASP A 39 7.65 -8.68 1.99
N ILE A 40 6.71 -8.93 2.92
CA ILE A 40 6.97 -9.08 4.37
C ILE A 40 8.01 -10.14 4.63
N TYR A 41 7.91 -11.28 3.95
CA TYR A 41 8.83 -12.40 4.15
C TYR A 41 10.28 -12.01 3.84
N GLY A 42 10.51 -11.17 2.83
CA GLY A 42 11.84 -10.72 2.45
C GLY A 42 12.51 -9.75 3.43
N TYR A 43 11.74 -9.12 4.33
CA TYR A 43 12.25 -8.15 5.32
C TYR A 43 12.41 -8.74 6.73
N ALA A 44 12.09 -10.02 6.93
CA ALA A 44 12.27 -10.70 8.22
C ALA A 44 13.69 -11.28 8.31
N ASP A 45 14.21 -11.42 9.53
CA ASP A 45 15.49 -12.09 9.77
C ASP A 45 15.42 -13.56 9.36
N LYS A 46 16.56 -14.11 8.90
CA LYS A 46 16.63 -15.49 8.43
C LYS A 46 16.18 -16.49 9.49
N ASP A 47 16.53 -16.26 10.75
CA ASP A 47 16.17 -17.15 11.86
C ASP A 47 14.65 -17.19 12.06
N ALA A 48 13.96 -16.05 11.92
CA ALA A 48 12.50 -16.01 12.01
C ALA A 48 11.82 -16.64 10.78
N GLN A 49 12.38 -16.46 9.60
CA GLN A 49 11.92 -17.14 8.38
C GLN A 49 12.08 -18.67 8.51
N GLU A 50 13.23 -19.12 9.01
CA GLU A 50 13.54 -20.54 9.19
C GLU A 50 12.67 -21.15 10.28
N ASN A 51 12.51 -20.46 11.42
CA ASN A 51 11.63 -20.91 12.49
C ASN A 51 10.17 -21.06 12.02
N LEU A 52 9.64 -20.09 11.28
CA LEU A 52 8.29 -20.20 10.72
C LEU A 52 8.19 -21.36 9.71
N ASN A 53 9.14 -21.47 8.79
CA ASN A 53 9.15 -22.56 7.80
C ASN A 53 9.24 -23.94 8.47
N ASN A 54 10.07 -24.09 9.50
CA ASN A 54 10.23 -25.35 10.23
C ASN A 54 8.93 -25.73 10.95
N LYS A 55 8.25 -24.76 11.58
CA LYS A 55 6.93 -25.02 12.17
C LYS A 55 5.90 -25.40 11.14
N ILE A 56 5.81 -24.66 10.01
CA ILE A 56 4.87 -24.99 8.94
C ILE A 56 5.14 -26.40 8.41
N SER A 57 6.41 -26.74 8.12
CA SER A 57 6.81 -28.08 7.66
C SER A 57 6.39 -29.15 8.65
N PHE A 58 6.69 -28.97 9.94
CA PHE A 58 6.30 -29.92 10.99
C PHE A 58 4.78 -30.16 11.03
N TYR A 59 3.97 -29.10 10.90
CA TYR A 59 2.51 -29.26 10.84
C TYR A 59 2.03 -29.95 9.58
N CYS A 60 2.65 -29.65 8.44
CA CYS A 60 2.29 -30.28 7.18
C CYS A 60 2.64 -31.77 7.14
N ASP A 61 3.76 -32.16 7.75
CA ASP A 61 4.10 -33.57 7.93
C ASP A 61 3.05 -34.27 8.81
N LYS A 62 2.68 -33.66 9.94
CA LYS A 62 1.66 -34.21 10.85
C LYS A 62 0.28 -34.33 10.20
N ILE A 63 -0.12 -33.36 9.38
CA ILE A 63 -1.38 -33.41 8.63
C ILE A 63 -1.33 -34.48 7.54
N THR A 64 -0.20 -34.64 6.86
CA THR A 64 0.00 -35.68 5.84
C THR A 64 -0.09 -37.07 6.48
N ASP A 65 0.48 -37.26 7.67
CA ASP A 65 0.36 -38.51 8.44
C ASP A 65 -1.10 -38.79 8.84
N MET A 66 -1.83 -37.78 9.32
CA MET A 66 -3.26 -37.90 9.64
C MET A 66 -4.10 -38.24 8.40
N GLN A 67 -3.77 -37.65 7.25
CA GLN A 67 -4.46 -37.90 6.00
C GLN A 67 -4.17 -39.32 5.49
N THR A 68 -2.93 -39.79 5.62
CA THR A 68 -2.56 -41.18 5.30
C THR A 68 -3.30 -42.17 6.21
N GLN A 69 -3.45 -41.83 7.50
CA GLN A 69 -4.24 -42.62 8.44
C GLN A 69 -5.73 -42.62 8.07
N ALA A 70 -6.26 -41.50 7.61
CA ALA A 70 -7.63 -41.36 7.11
C ALA A 70 -7.90 -42.24 5.90
N ASP A 71 -7.01 -42.18 4.92
CA ASP A 71 -7.08 -43.01 3.72
C ASP A 71 -6.99 -44.51 4.07
N SER A 72 -6.17 -44.87 5.07
CA SER A 72 -6.06 -46.27 5.52
C SER A 72 -7.32 -46.80 6.22
N LEU A 73 -8.14 -45.90 6.77
CA LEU A 73 -9.38 -46.21 7.46
C LEU A 73 -10.62 -46.07 6.56
N ASP A 74 -10.45 -45.62 5.32
CA ASP A 74 -11.53 -45.28 4.37
C ASP A 74 -12.51 -44.23 4.96
N VAL A 75 -11.96 -43.28 5.73
CA VAL A 75 -12.70 -42.19 6.39
C VAL A 75 -12.13 -40.86 5.92
N SER A 76 -12.97 -39.83 5.75
CA SER A 76 -12.48 -38.51 5.38
C SER A 76 -11.68 -37.87 6.54
N LEU A 77 -10.64 -37.10 6.24
CA LEU A 77 -9.84 -36.39 7.26
C LEU A 77 -10.73 -35.53 8.18
N GLU A 78 -11.76 -34.89 7.62
CA GLU A 78 -12.74 -34.10 8.37
C GLU A 78 -13.54 -34.95 9.37
N GLU A 79 -13.87 -36.18 9.00
CA GLU A 79 -14.64 -37.11 9.82
C GLU A 79 -13.78 -37.74 10.92
N LEU A 80 -12.50 -38.01 10.65
CA LEU A 80 -11.51 -38.39 11.66
C LEU A 80 -11.29 -37.29 12.70
N LEU A 81 -11.20 -36.03 12.27
CA LEU A 81 -11.05 -34.88 13.15
C LEU A 81 -12.31 -34.64 14.01
N LYS A 82 -13.50 -34.88 13.46
CA LYS A 82 -14.74 -34.85 14.25
C LYS A 82 -14.80 -36.00 15.26
N GLN A 83 -14.24 -37.16 14.91
CA GLN A 83 -14.24 -38.36 15.76
C GLN A 83 -13.23 -38.27 16.92
N SER A 84 -12.12 -37.54 16.76
CA SER A 84 -11.13 -37.30 17.81
C SER A 84 -11.59 -36.37 18.94
N GLY A 85 -12.86 -35.93 18.93
CA GLY A 85 -13.46 -35.11 19.99
C GLY A 85 -13.23 -33.61 19.84
N SER A 86 -12.67 -33.18 18.71
CA SER A 86 -12.46 -31.76 18.42
C SER A 86 -13.80 -31.05 18.22
N ARG A 87 -14.13 -30.14 19.14
CA ARG A 87 -15.29 -29.24 18.99
C ARG A 87 -15.14 -28.41 17.71
N GLY A 88 -16.26 -27.93 17.15
CA GLY A 88 -16.32 -27.31 15.81
C GLY A 88 -15.24 -26.28 15.46
N GLU A 89 -14.72 -25.52 16.43
CA GLU A 89 -13.61 -24.56 16.24
C GLU A 89 -12.26 -25.22 15.89
N GLU A 90 -11.93 -26.37 16.48
CA GLU A 90 -10.70 -27.12 16.18
C GLU A 90 -10.75 -27.77 14.79
N SER A 91 -11.93 -28.21 14.35
CA SER A 91 -12.13 -28.74 13.00
C SER A 91 -11.94 -27.68 11.92
N GLU A 92 -12.37 -26.44 12.17
CA GLU A 92 -12.21 -25.33 11.23
C GLU A 92 -10.75 -24.89 11.12
N GLN A 93 -10.05 -24.77 12.25
CA GLN A 93 -8.61 -24.46 12.29
C GLN A 93 -7.76 -25.54 11.63
N THR A 94 -8.11 -26.82 11.79
CA THR A 94 -7.39 -27.90 11.13
C THR A 94 -7.60 -27.86 9.61
N MET A 95 -8.81 -27.55 9.14
CA MET A 95 -9.06 -27.34 7.70
C MET A 95 -8.32 -26.12 7.15
N MET A 96 -8.13 -25.05 7.95
CA MET A 96 -7.26 -23.93 7.57
C MET A 96 -5.81 -24.38 7.41
N LEU A 97 -5.28 -25.16 8.37
CA LEU A 97 -3.92 -25.69 8.30
C LEU A 97 -3.71 -26.63 7.10
N VAL A 98 -4.71 -27.45 6.74
CA VAL A 98 -4.66 -28.28 5.52
C VAL A 98 -4.49 -27.43 4.26
N LYS A 99 -5.23 -26.31 4.16
CA LYS A 99 -5.08 -25.38 3.03
C LYS A 99 -3.70 -24.73 2.99
N VAL A 100 -3.18 -24.31 4.15
CA VAL A 100 -1.81 -23.78 4.25
C VAL A 100 -0.79 -24.80 3.76
N CYS A 101 -0.94 -26.07 4.16
CA CYS A 101 -0.01 -27.13 3.78
C CYS A 101 -0.06 -27.51 2.31
N ASN A 102 -1.25 -27.54 1.71
CA ASN A 102 -1.38 -27.72 0.26
C ASN A 102 -0.65 -26.62 -0.50
N ASN A 103 -0.77 -25.37 -0.04
CA ASN A 103 -0.10 -24.24 -0.69
C ASN A 103 1.41 -24.20 -0.41
N PHE A 104 1.87 -24.68 0.75
CA PHE A 104 3.29 -24.75 1.10
C PHE A 104 4.02 -25.83 0.28
N ASN A 105 3.35 -26.97 0.06
CA ASN A 105 3.92 -28.12 -0.64
C ASN A 105 3.81 -28.01 -2.17
N ASP A 106 3.05 -27.04 -2.70
CA ASP A 106 2.95 -26.81 -4.14
C ASP A 106 4.18 -26.03 -4.65
N PRO A 107 5.09 -26.67 -5.41
CA PRO A 107 6.30 -26.01 -5.90
C PRO A 107 6.02 -24.94 -6.97
N SER A 108 4.79 -24.89 -7.50
CA SER A 108 4.38 -23.87 -8.47
C SER A 108 4.03 -22.54 -7.81
N ILE A 109 3.80 -22.51 -6.49
CA ILE A 109 3.46 -21.31 -5.73
C ILE A 109 4.76 -20.62 -5.26
N PRO A 110 5.05 -19.40 -5.73
CA PRO A 110 6.17 -18.61 -5.22
C PRO A 110 6.00 -18.34 -3.72
N LYS A 111 7.11 -18.32 -2.96
CA LYS A 111 7.08 -18.00 -1.52
C LYS A 111 6.30 -16.70 -1.21
N ARG A 112 6.40 -15.70 -2.08
CA ARG A 112 5.64 -14.44 -1.98
C ARG A 112 4.13 -14.67 -1.96
N GLU A 113 3.63 -15.49 -2.88
CA GLU A 113 2.20 -15.80 -3.00
C GLU A 113 1.74 -16.73 -1.89
N PHE A 114 2.60 -17.66 -1.48
CA PHE A 114 2.36 -18.48 -0.29
C PHE A 114 2.12 -17.62 0.95
N PHE A 115 2.95 -16.60 1.20
CA PHE A 115 2.79 -15.72 2.37
C PHE A 115 1.52 -14.87 2.33
N ILE A 116 1.13 -14.40 1.14
CA ILE A 116 -0.16 -13.71 0.96
C ILE A 116 -1.30 -14.67 1.30
N SER A 117 -1.25 -15.90 0.79
CA SER A 117 -2.26 -16.93 1.07
C SER A 117 -2.27 -17.38 2.53
N PHE A 118 -1.10 -17.51 3.17
CA PHE A 118 -1.00 -17.85 4.59
C PHE A 118 -1.67 -16.80 5.46
N MET A 119 -1.39 -15.52 5.19
CA MET A 119 -2.06 -14.40 5.87
C MET A 119 -3.55 -14.37 5.59
N ASP A 120 -3.96 -14.65 4.35
CA ASP A 120 -5.36 -14.76 3.95
C ASP A 120 -6.06 -15.85 4.76
N ILE A 121 -5.48 -17.05 4.85
CA ILE A 121 -6.07 -18.19 5.56
C ILE A 121 -6.10 -17.96 7.09
N MET A 122 -4.99 -17.51 7.68
CA MET A 122 -4.86 -17.29 9.14
C MET A 122 -5.72 -16.14 9.66
N SER A 123 -6.06 -15.17 8.80
CA SER A 123 -6.96 -14.07 9.16
C SER A 123 -8.44 -14.36 8.89
N GLY A 124 -8.79 -15.58 8.44
CA GLY A 124 -10.17 -15.94 8.08
C GLY A 124 -10.62 -15.36 6.73
N GLY A 125 -9.66 -15.09 5.86
CA GLY A 125 -9.77 -14.27 4.66
C GLY A 125 -9.25 -12.87 4.96
N MET A 126 -8.11 -12.49 4.39
CA MET A 126 -7.79 -11.11 4.08
C MET A 126 -8.86 -10.65 3.11
N PRO A 127 -9.84 -9.88 3.57
CA PRO A 127 -10.93 -9.54 2.71
C PRO A 127 -10.33 -8.68 1.60
N GLU A 128 -10.71 -8.94 0.35
CA GLU A 128 -10.49 -7.95 -0.69
C GLU A 128 -10.93 -6.62 -0.10
N THR A 129 -10.05 -5.61 -0.10
CA THR A 129 -10.31 -4.33 0.56
C THR A 129 -11.66 -3.74 0.13
N ASP A 130 -12.14 -4.12 -1.06
CA ASP A 130 -13.45 -3.77 -1.58
C ASP A 130 -14.64 -4.49 -0.90
N LYS A 131 -14.52 -5.76 -0.50
CA LYS A 131 -15.57 -6.54 0.19
C LYS A 131 -15.66 -6.24 1.69
N LEU A 132 -14.53 -5.93 2.34
CA LEU A 132 -14.48 -5.51 3.75
C LEU A 132 -15.26 -4.23 4.06
N LEU A 133 -15.38 -3.35 3.06
CA LEU A 133 -16.02 -2.05 3.20
C LEU A 133 -17.52 -2.08 2.92
N GLU A 134 -18.02 -3.16 2.32
CA GLU A 134 -19.45 -3.37 2.08
C GLU A 134 -20.11 -4.24 3.15
N ASP A 135 -19.37 -5.15 3.79
CA ASP A 135 -19.91 -5.98 4.86
C ASP A 135 -19.86 -5.26 6.23
N LYS A 136 -21.00 -4.67 6.61
CA LYS A 136 -21.19 -3.99 7.90
C LYS A 136 -21.09 -4.91 9.12
N ASN A 137 -21.05 -6.22 8.93
CA ASN A 137 -21.06 -7.19 10.03
C ASN A 137 -19.68 -7.77 10.35
N SER A 138 -18.61 -7.34 9.66
CA SER A 138 -17.25 -7.80 9.97
C SER A 138 -16.75 -7.19 11.29
N PRO A 139 -16.07 -7.94 12.17
CA PRO A 139 -15.44 -7.41 13.38
C PRO A 139 -14.38 -6.34 13.09
N LEU A 140 -13.90 -6.22 11.85
CA LEU A 140 -13.04 -5.13 11.39
C LEU A 140 -13.80 -3.87 10.92
N ALA A 141 -15.12 -3.91 10.75
CA ALA A 141 -15.91 -2.75 10.32
C ALA A 141 -15.90 -1.62 11.37
N ASP A 142 -15.78 -1.99 12.65
CA ASP A 142 -15.69 -1.06 13.79
C ASP A 142 -14.25 -0.59 14.07
N SER A 143 -13.25 -1.03 13.28
CA SER A 143 -11.90 -0.53 13.45
C SER A 143 -11.82 0.96 13.05
N PRO A 144 -11.09 1.79 13.81
CA PRO A 144 -10.90 3.21 13.47
C PRO A 144 -10.26 3.39 12.09
N ILE A 145 -9.53 2.38 11.59
CA ILE A 145 -8.84 2.39 10.31
C ILE A 145 -9.83 2.22 9.16
N THR A 146 -10.75 1.27 9.28
CA THR A 146 -11.80 1.01 8.28
C THR A 146 -12.72 2.23 8.14
N ALA A 147 -12.99 2.91 9.25
CA ALA A 147 -13.72 4.18 9.28
C ALA A 147 -12.95 5.34 8.61
N ILE A 148 -11.62 5.41 8.76
CA ILE A 148 -10.78 6.40 8.08
C ILE A 148 -10.71 6.09 6.58
N TYR A 149 -10.49 4.83 6.20
CA TYR A 149 -10.39 4.42 4.80
C TYR A 149 -11.73 4.59 4.05
N THR A 150 -12.86 4.19 4.63
CA THR A 150 -14.19 4.46 4.04
C THR A 150 -14.44 5.95 3.89
N LYS A 151 -14.09 6.77 4.90
CA LYS A 151 -14.20 8.24 4.78
C LYS A 151 -13.35 8.77 3.64
N ILE A 152 -12.09 8.35 3.54
CA ILE A 152 -11.20 8.75 2.44
C ILE A 152 -11.80 8.28 1.10
N LYS A 153 -12.14 7.00 0.92
CA LYS A 153 -12.71 6.45 -0.33
C LYS A 153 -13.98 7.18 -0.75
N ASN A 154 -14.87 7.47 0.19
CA ASN A 154 -16.12 8.21 -0.08
C ASN A 154 -15.88 9.67 -0.43
N ILE A 155 -14.87 10.31 0.17
CA ILE A 155 -14.42 11.65 -0.24
C ILE A 155 -13.86 11.60 -1.67
N TRP A 156 -13.10 10.56 -2.03
CA TRP A 156 -12.45 10.42 -3.34
C TRP A 156 -13.38 10.09 -4.50
N LYS A 157 -14.52 9.42 -4.26
CA LYS A 157 -15.52 9.07 -5.29
C LYS A 157 -15.98 10.28 -6.13
N PRO A 158 -16.48 11.38 -5.54
CA PRO A 158 -16.87 12.57 -6.31
C PRO A 158 -15.66 13.26 -6.94
N PHE A 159 -14.46 13.20 -6.33
CA PHE A 159 -13.25 13.77 -6.92
C PHE A 159 -12.83 13.06 -8.20
N LYS A 160 -13.04 11.75 -8.35
CA LYS A 160 -12.68 11.02 -9.57
C LYS A 160 -13.30 11.60 -10.84
N ILE A 161 -14.54 12.10 -10.76
CA ILE A 161 -15.26 12.69 -11.90
C ILE A 161 -15.09 14.22 -11.95
N SER A 162 -15.18 14.90 -10.81
CA SER A 162 -15.16 16.37 -10.76
C SER A 162 -13.75 16.97 -10.93
N LEU A 163 -12.70 16.28 -10.48
CA LEU A 163 -11.32 16.75 -10.54
C LEU A 163 -10.79 16.93 -11.97
N PRO A 164 -10.97 16.00 -12.94
CA PRO A 164 -10.51 16.22 -14.31
C PRO A 164 -11.25 17.39 -14.99
N ILE A 165 -12.55 17.56 -14.70
CA ILE A 165 -13.34 18.70 -15.20
C ILE A 165 -12.79 20.01 -14.63
N LEU A 166 -12.53 20.06 -13.32
CA LEU A 166 -11.94 21.23 -12.66
C LEU A 166 -10.56 21.57 -13.23
N VAL A 167 -9.72 20.56 -13.47
CA VAL A 167 -8.39 20.74 -14.08
C VAL A 167 -8.49 21.29 -15.50
N LEU A 168 -9.44 20.80 -16.31
CA LEU A 168 -9.73 21.34 -17.65
C LEU A 168 -10.13 22.82 -17.61
N ILE A 169 -11.03 23.20 -16.69
CA ILE A 169 -11.47 24.58 -16.52
C ILE A 169 -10.28 25.47 -16.11
N LEU A 170 -9.49 25.04 -15.12
CA LEU A 170 -8.30 25.77 -14.67
C LEU A 170 -7.26 25.91 -15.79
N PHE A 171 -7.08 24.88 -16.62
CA PHE A 171 -6.19 24.91 -17.77
C PHE A 171 -6.69 25.89 -18.84
N GLY A 172 -8.00 25.94 -19.10
CA GLY A 172 -8.62 26.91 -19.99
C GLY A 172 -8.43 28.35 -19.51
N VAL A 173 -8.62 28.61 -18.21
CA VAL A 173 -8.37 29.93 -17.61
C VAL A 173 -6.88 30.31 -17.74
N LEU A 174 -5.98 29.37 -17.47
CA LEU A 174 -4.54 29.56 -17.65
C LEU A 174 -4.19 29.88 -19.11
N PHE A 175 -4.79 29.17 -20.08
CA PHE A 175 -4.58 29.41 -21.50
C PHE A 175 -5.04 30.82 -21.93
N LEU A 176 -6.17 31.30 -21.41
CA LEU A 176 -6.63 32.67 -21.67
C LEU A 176 -5.63 33.71 -21.13
N PHE A 177 -5.02 33.47 -19.96
CA PHE A 177 -3.95 34.33 -19.43
C PHE A 177 -2.69 34.30 -20.31
N PHE A 178 -2.32 33.14 -20.87
CA PHE A 178 -1.18 33.01 -21.77
C PHE A 178 -1.32 33.89 -23.02
N MET A 179 -2.52 33.97 -23.59
CA MET A 179 -2.78 34.80 -24.77
C MET A 179 -2.55 36.29 -24.52
N HIS A 180 -2.69 36.77 -23.28
CA HIS A 180 -2.57 38.18 -22.97
C HIS A 180 -1.14 38.61 -22.62
N GLU A 181 -0.43 37.82 -21.79
CA GLU A 181 0.92 38.14 -21.31
C GLU A 181 1.82 36.89 -21.25
N PRO A 182 2.30 36.39 -22.40
CA PRO A 182 2.93 35.08 -22.49
C PRO A 182 4.22 34.98 -21.66
N LYS A 183 4.98 36.07 -21.52
CA LYS A 183 6.22 36.10 -20.74
C LYS A 183 5.98 35.98 -19.24
N GLU A 184 4.98 36.70 -18.71
CA GLU A 184 4.62 36.60 -17.30
C GLU A 184 4.05 35.22 -17.00
N TYR A 185 3.17 34.72 -17.86
CA TYR A 185 2.59 33.39 -17.76
C TYR A 185 3.66 32.29 -17.68
N LEU A 186 4.62 32.28 -18.61
CA LEU A 186 5.66 31.24 -18.67
C LEU A 186 6.51 31.25 -17.38
N ARG A 187 6.73 32.42 -16.79
CA ARG A 187 7.40 32.56 -15.49
C ARG A 187 6.56 31.99 -14.35
N TYR A 188 5.24 32.20 -14.36
CA TYR A 188 4.34 31.66 -13.34
C TYR A 188 4.22 30.14 -13.42
N VAL A 189 4.03 29.60 -14.62
CA VAL A 189 3.96 28.15 -14.85
C VAL A 189 5.27 27.47 -14.47
N ALA A 190 6.42 28.05 -14.83
CA ALA A 190 7.72 27.51 -14.45
C ALA A 190 7.91 27.47 -12.90
N LYS A 191 7.47 28.52 -12.19
CA LYS A 191 7.48 28.53 -10.71
C LYS A 191 6.51 27.49 -10.12
N MET A 192 5.35 27.31 -10.74
CA MET A 192 4.37 26.32 -10.31
C MET A 192 4.97 24.92 -10.43
N PHE A 193 5.48 24.53 -11.61
CA PHE A 193 6.10 23.22 -11.80
C PHE A 193 7.26 22.98 -10.84
N LEU A 194 8.12 23.98 -10.63
CA LEU A 194 9.20 23.89 -9.65
C LEU A 194 8.66 23.61 -8.25
N ARG A 195 7.64 24.36 -7.81
CA ARG A 195 7.06 24.22 -6.46
C ARG A 195 6.35 22.88 -6.30
N THR A 196 5.55 22.45 -7.28
CA THR A 196 4.87 21.15 -7.28
C THR A 196 5.89 20.02 -7.27
N GLY A 197 6.92 20.10 -8.10
CA GLY A 197 7.98 19.10 -8.15
C GLY A 197 8.75 18.99 -6.83
N ILE A 198 9.12 20.11 -6.21
CA ILE A 198 9.74 20.13 -4.86
C ILE A 198 8.81 19.49 -3.81
N TRP A 199 7.51 19.81 -3.86
CA TRP A 199 6.51 19.24 -2.95
C TRP A 199 6.31 17.73 -3.13
N LEU A 200 6.56 17.19 -4.31
CA LEU A 200 6.55 15.74 -4.57
C LEU A 200 7.85 15.07 -4.11
N VAL A 201 8.99 15.71 -4.37
CA VAL A 201 10.31 15.13 -4.11
C VAL A 201 10.67 15.17 -2.63
N ILE A 202 10.40 16.25 -1.90
CA ILE A 202 10.81 16.38 -0.49
C ILE A 202 10.21 15.29 0.41
N PRO A 203 8.88 15.05 0.42
CA PRO A 203 8.29 14.00 1.23
C PRO A 203 8.88 12.63 0.89
N PHE A 204 9.09 12.35 -0.40
CA PHE A 204 9.74 11.11 -0.82
C PHE A 204 11.16 10.98 -0.26
N LEU A 205 11.98 12.03 -0.31
CA LEU A 205 13.33 12.00 0.25
C LEU A 205 13.31 11.82 1.77
N ILE A 206 12.39 12.47 2.49
CA ILE A 206 12.21 12.27 3.93
C ILE A 206 11.87 10.81 4.23
N LEU A 207 10.94 10.23 3.48
CA LEU A 207 10.55 8.83 3.59
C LEU A 207 11.70 7.87 3.25
N LEU A 208 12.48 8.17 2.23
CA LEU A 208 13.65 7.39 1.84
C LEU A 208 14.72 7.40 2.93
N ILE A 209 15.01 8.58 3.49
CA ILE A 209 15.96 8.73 4.61
C ILE A 209 15.44 7.96 5.82
N TRP A 210 14.15 8.11 6.14
CA TRP A 210 13.53 7.42 7.27
C TRP A 210 13.61 5.90 7.13
N THR A 211 13.29 5.34 5.96
CA THR A 211 13.40 3.89 5.69
C THR A 211 14.84 3.39 5.64
N THR A 212 15.82 4.28 5.40
CA THR A 212 17.25 3.94 5.48
C THR A 212 17.74 3.88 6.93
N ILE A 213 17.25 4.78 7.80
CA ILE A 213 17.63 4.85 9.22
C ILE A 213 16.88 3.80 10.05
N SER A 214 15.61 3.58 9.71
CA SER A 214 14.73 2.59 10.32
C SER A 214 14.43 1.52 9.27
N PRO A 215 15.35 0.56 9.04
CA PRO A 215 15.13 -0.50 8.09
C PRO A 215 13.83 -1.24 8.44
N ILE A 216 13.10 -1.59 7.40
CA ILE A 216 11.88 -2.39 7.52
C ILE A 216 12.27 -3.72 8.16
N ASN A 217 11.78 -3.96 9.38
CA ASN A 217 12.00 -5.20 10.09
C ASN A 217 10.63 -5.84 10.36
N THR A 218 10.36 -6.94 9.67
CA THR A 218 9.13 -7.73 9.83
C THR A 218 9.34 -8.98 10.68
N THR A 219 10.51 -9.17 11.29
CA THR A 219 10.83 -10.26 12.23
C THR A 219 9.78 -10.40 13.33
N PRO A 220 9.33 -9.33 14.03
CA PRO A 220 8.33 -9.48 15.10
C PRO A 220 6.99 -10.00 14.58
N LEU A 221 6.60 -9.60 13.37
CA LEU A 221 5.39 -10.08 12.72
C LEU A 221 5.53 -11.57 12.38
N MET A 222 6.68 -11.98 11.85
CA MET A 222 6.98 -13.37 11.52
C MET A 222 7.01 -14.28 12.75
N GLU A 223 7.58 -13.80 13.85
CA GLU A 223 7.55 -14.49 15.15
C GLU A 223 6.12 -14.62 15.68
N THR A 224 5.30 -13.58 15.54
CA THR A 224 3.90 -13.63 15.96
C THR A 224 3.11 -14.64 15.12
N MET A 225 3.35 -14.70 13.80
CA MET A 225 2.78 -15.74 12.93
C MET A 225 3.22 -17.15 13.35
N SER A 226 4.50 -17.32 13.69
CA SER A 226 5.05 -18.59 14.18
C SER A 226 4.45 -18.99 15.52
N GLN A 227 4.12 -18.03 16.38
CA GLN A 227 3.42 -18.27 17.66
C GLN A 227 1.92 -18.57 17.48
N ALA A 228 1.33 -18.17 16.36
CA ALA A 228 -0.05 -18.47 16.01
C ALA A 228 -0.25 -19.91 15.51
N LEU A 229 0.83 -20.55 15.06
CA LEU A 229 0.81 -21.98 14.81
C LEU A 229 0.78 -22.73 16.15
N PRO A 230 0.20 -23.95 16.19
CA PRO A 230 0.22 -24.76 17.41
C PRO A 230 1.66 -24.98 17.92
N SER A 231 1.83 -25.53 19.12
CA SER A 231 3.14 -26.02 19.59
C SER A 231 3.35 -27.49 19.24
N GLU A 232 4.61 -27.94 19.26
CA GLU A 232 5.00 -29.31 18.84
C GLU A 232 4.26 -30.41 19.62
N ASP A 233 3.88 -30.12 20.86
CA ASP A 233 3.07 -30.99 21.73
C ASP A 233 1.60 -31.09 21.29
N GLY A 234 1.20 -30.39 20.22
CA GLY A 234 -0.16 -30.32 19.71
C GLY A 234 -1.09 -29.47 20.55
N SER A 235 -0.59 -28.82 21.61
CA SER A 235 -1.40 -27.85 22.33
C SER A 235 -1.53 -26.56 21.52
N MET A 236 -2.75 -26.02 21.49
CA MET A 236 -2.96 -24.68 20.96
C MET A 236 -2.45 -23.68 22.01
N PRO A 237 -1.84 -22.56 21.58
CA PRO A 237 -1.58 -21.46 22.49
C PRO A 237 -2.90 -21.10 23.20
N SER A 238 -2.89 -21.08 24.53
CA SER A 238 -4.09 -20.93 25.38
C SER A 238 -4.66 -19.49 25.41
N GLY A 239 -4.52 -18.80 24.29
CA GLY A 239 -5.04 -17.49 23.98
C GLY A 239 -4.89 -17.32 22.48
N SER A 240 -5.94 -16.87 21.80
CA SER A 240 -5.77 -16.36 20.44
C SER A 240 -4.60 -15.38 20.49
N PRO A 241 -3.56 -15.52 19.65
CA PRO A 241 -2.58 -14.46 19.54
C PRO A 241 -3.38 -13.22 19.18
N ASP A 242 -3.55 -12.33 20.14
CA ASP A 242 -4.10 -11.00 19.92
C ASP A 242 -3.05 -10.30 19.07
N LEU A 243 -3.09 -10.60 17.78
CA LEU A 243 -2.42 -9.85 16.76
C LEU A 243 -3.07 -8.48 16.85
N ASP A 244 -2.45 -7.62 17.66
CA ASP A 244 -2.83 -6.22 17.72
C ASP A 244 -2.64 -5.67 16.31
N MET A 245 -3.73 -5.66 15.55
CA MET A 245 -3.76 -5.25 14.16
C MET A 245 -3.25 -3.81 14.02
N GLY A 246 -3.34 -3.01 15.09
CA GLY A 246 -2.71 -1.69 15.17
C GLY A 246 -1.18 -1.78 15.10
N LYS A 247 -0.55 -2.68 15.86
CA LYS A 247 0.91 -2.90 15.80
C LYS A 247 1.34 -3.46 14.45
N VAL A 248 0.64 -4.46 13.93
CA VAL A 248 0.90 -5.02 12.60
C VAL A 248 0.83 -3.93 11.54
N PHE A 249 -0.18 -3.05 11.61
CA PHE A 249 -0.32 -1.91 10.72
C PHE A 249 0.87 -0.94 10.80
N PHE A 250 1.33 -0.56 12.00
CA PHE A 250 2.50 0.32 12.14
C PHE A 250 3.79 -0.34 11.65
N MET A 251 3.94 -1.65 11.80
CA MET A 251 5.07 -2.42 11.23
C MET A 251 4.99 -2.50 9.70
N MET A 252 3.78 -2.53 9.14
CA MET A 252 3.51 -2.56 7.70
C MET A 252 3.54 -1.18 7.03
N LEU A 253 3.36 -0.12 7.81
CA LEU A 253 3.30 1.26 7.32
C LEU A 253 4.52 1.65 6.45
N PRO A 254 5.77 1.32 6.80
CA PRO A 254 6.93 1.57 5.93
C PRO A 254 6.84 0.86 4.57
N ILE A 255 6.38 -0.39 4.56
CA ILE A 255 6.23 -1.21 3.34
C ILE A 255 5.14 -0.61 2.47
N MET A 256 3.99 -0.32 3.07
CA MET A 256 2.88 0.34 2.39
C MET A 256 3.30 1.70 1.84
N ILE A 257 4.00 2.54 2.61
CA ILE A 257 4.47 3.84 2.12
C ILE A 257 5.47 3.68 0.97
N LYS A 258 6.38 2.70 1.04
CA LYS A 258 7.36 2.42 -0.03
C LYS A 258 6.68 1.99 -1.34
N GLN A 259 5.57 1.26 -1.24
CA GLN A 259 4.75 0.89 -2.41
C GLN A 259 3.82 2.03 -2.87
N ILE A 260 3.22 2.77 -1.93
CA ILE A 260 2.25 3.87 -2.15
C ILE A 260 2.91 5.13 -2.71
N TYR A 261 4.18 5.37 -2.41
CA TYR A 261 4.96 6.44 -3.02
C TYR A 261 5.87 5.84 -4.08
N PRO A 262 5.33 5.49 -5.26
CA PRO A 262 6.11 4.80 -6.26
C PRO A 262 7.22 5.72 -6.73
N LEU A 263 8.34 5.09 -7.12
CA LEU A 263 9.42 5.72 -7.85
C LEU A 263 8.90 6.66 -8.96
N VAL A 264 7.77 6.31 -9.57
CA VAL A 264 7.05 7.11 -10.56
C VAL A 264 6.69 8.52 -10.04
N VAL A 265 6.17 8.67 -8.82
CA VAL A 265 5.85 10.00 -8.26
C VAL A 265 7.11 10.83 -8.06
N PHE A 266 8.19 10.21 -7.60
CA PHE A 266 9.49 10.88 -7.49
C PHE A 266 10.01 11.31 -8.87
N LEU A 267 9.96 10.43 -9.88
CA LEU A 267 10.38 10.73 -11.25
C LEU A 267 9.55 11.86 -11.86
N ILE A 268 8.22 11.85 -11.67
CA ILE A 268 7.34 12.97 -12.07
C ILE A 268 7.78 14.25 -11.35
N GLY A 269 8.02 14.19 -10.05
CA GLY A 269 8.50 15.34 -9.28
C GLY A 269 9.80 15.93 -9.81
N VAL A 270 10.81 15.09 -10.08
CA VAL A 270 12.09 15.49 -10.68
C VAL A 270 11.88 16.09 -12.07
N PHE A 271 11.04 15.48 -12.90
CA PHE A 271 10.71 15.99 -14.23
C PHE A 271 10.06 17.37 -14.17
N LEU A 272 9.13 17.61 -13.24
CA LEU A 272 8.51 18.92 -13.01
C LEU A 272 9.54 19.96 -12.55
N ILE A 273 10.49 19.58 -11.69
CA ILE A 273 11.61 20.46 -11.29
C ILE A 273 12.43 20.86 -12.52
N LEU A 274 12.81 19.89 -13.37
CA LEU A 274 13.60 20.15 -14.58
C LEU A 274 12.87 21.10 -15.54
N ILE A 275 11.58 20.86 -15.80
CA ILE A 275 10.75 21.77 -16.61
C ILE A 275 10.70 23.17 -15.98
N GLY A 276 10.48 23.25 -14.67
CA GLY A 276 10.43 24.52 -13.94
C GLY A 276 11.73 25.30 -14.05
N VAL A 277 12.88 24.64 -13.87
CA VAL A 277 14.21 25.27 -14.03
C VAL A 277 14.44 25.72 -15.48
N ALA A 278 14.17 24.85 -16.45
CA ALA A 278 14.33 25.18 -17.88
C ALA A 278 13.45 26.37 -18.30
N GLY A 279 12.19 26.40 -17.85
CA GLY A 279 11.28 27.51 -18.10
C GLY A 279 11.76 28.83 -17.50
N LEU A 280 12.27 28.81 -16.26
CA LEU A 280 12.85 30.00 -15.61
C LEU A 280 14.10 30.51 -16.35
N LEU A 281 14.96 29.60 -16.82
CA LEU A 281 16.12 29.95 -17.64
C LEU A 281 15.71 30.55 -18.98
N GLY A 282 14.73 29.94 -19.67
CA GLY A 282 14.19 30.44 -20.93
C GLY A 282 13.66 31.88 -20.81
N VAL A 283 12.88 32.18 -19.76
CA VAL A 283 12.42 33.54 -19.48
C VAL A 283 13.59 34.50 -19.25
N LYS A 284 14.66 34.06 -18.56
CA LYS A 284 15.86 34.87 -18.36
C LYS A 284 16.55 35.21 -19.69
N PHE A 285 16.66 34.25 -20.61
CA PHE A 285 17.22 34.48 -21.94
C PHE A 285 16.37 35.41 -22.81
N MET A 286 15.04 35.33 -22.70
CA MET A 286 14.12 36.23 -23.42
C MET A 286 14.16 37.69 -22.92
N ASN A 287 14.65 37.92 -21.70
CA ASN A 287 14.77 39.24 -21.10
C ASN A 287 16.15 39.89 -21.32
N LYS A 288 17.12 39.18 -21.91
CA LYS A 288 18.39 39.81 -22.27
C LYS A 288 18.15 40.86 -23.36
N PRO A 289 18.62 42.10 -23.17
CA PRO A 289 18.47 43.16 -24.15
C PRO A 289 19.16 42.77 -25.45
N SER A 290 18.55 43.09 -26.59
CA SER A 290 19.04 42.72 -27.92
C SER A 290 20.44 43.24 -28.24
N SER A 291 20.97 44.19 -27.45
CA SER A 291 22.31 44.74 -27.58
C SER A 291 23.44 43.80 -27.12
N GLU A 292 23.13 42.71 -26.41
CA GLU A 292 24.10 41.71 -25.97
C GLU A 292 24.13 40.43 -26.84
N LYS A 293 23.31 40.35 -27.89
CA LYS A 293 23.34 39.24 -28.85
C LYS A 293 24.31 39.58 -29.98
N LYS A 294 25.62 39.54 -29.70
CA LYS A 294 26.68 39.46 -30.70
C LYS A 294 27.24 38.05 -30.72
#